data_AF-A0A0C3FX07-F1
#
_entry.id   AF-A0A0C3FX07-F1
#
_cell.length_a   1.000
_cell.length_b   1.000
_cell.length_c   1.000
_cell.angle_alpha   90.00
_cell.angle_beta   90.00
_cell.angle_gamma   90.00
#
_symmetry.space_group_name_H-M   'P 1'
#
loop_
_entity.id
_entity.type
_entity.pdbx_description
1 polymer ?
#
loop_
_entity_poly.entity_id
_entity_poly.type
_entity_poly.pdbx_seq_one_letter_code
_entity_poly.pdbx_strand_id
1 'polypeptide(L)'
;MEEMPWNRASTMMDDLVSSQNPDSSAWIIRNAHREFTEGVEIMKLTKSRDEGDRIGYEGQPTALSTISNGILRDPRAFYMTDPKAWFEMYDRQVTFENSVRRGWLHGGARKVKKEALERLNSSGWDDLRPALRMTISGWFMKAFMCASTHQHVTAVELYHRAVEILEWGRQMWSNVPQHTRGPIFDLTYIRAVKRFYMTSIMQAHATHGKSNSEFNLEEAVELAHAIIADVNANPPGPNPIPPLDPGTLLSFWTYPKAEALAYVIYHTIAHWFIA
;
A
#
# COMPACT_ATOMS: atom_id res chain seq x y z
N MET A 1 -3.91 -1.04 26.18
CA MET A 1 -2.95 -0.68 25.10
C MET A 1 -1.53 -1.21 25.34
N GLU A 2 -1.19 -1.78 26.50
CA GLU A 2 0.20 -2.18 26.81
C GLU A 2 0.72 -3.38 26.01
N GLU A 3 -0.13 -4.23 25.43
CA GLU A 3 0.32 -5.43 24.70
C GLU A 3 0.24 -5.36 23.16
N MET A 4 0.21 -4.17 22.57
CA MET A 4 0.10 -4.05 21.11
C MET A 4 1.35 -4.63 20.40
N PRO A 5 1.22 -5.16 19.17
CA PRO A 5 2.34 -5.80 18.45
C PRO A 5 3.59 -4.92 18.36
N TRP A 6 3.42 -3.60 18.20
CA TRP A 6 4.53 -2.65 18.12
C TRP A 6 5.20 -2.36 19.46
N ASN A 7 4.50 -2.49 20.59
CA ASN A 7 5.13 -2.39 21.92
C ASN A 7 6.05 -3.59 22.12
N ARG A 8 5.56 -4.80 21.83
CA ARG A 8 6.37 -6.03 21.89
C ARG A 8 7.57 -5.96 20.96
N ALA A 9 7.35 -5.52 19.72
CA ALA A 9 8.42 -5.31 18.76
C ALA A 9 9.48 -4.32 19.27
N SER A 10 9.07 -3.22 19.90
CA SER A 10 9.97 -2.21 20.44
C SER A 10 10.82 -2.76 21.59
N THR A 11 10.23 -3.50 22.52
CA THR A 11 10.95 -4.12 23.65
C THR A 11 12.00 -5.12 23.19
N MET A 12 11.79 -5.80 22.05
CA MET A 12 12.74 -6.80 21.52
C MET A 12 13.93 -6.20 20.77
N MET A 13 13.98 -4.88 20.52
CA MET A 13 14.95 -4.33 19.56
C MET A 13 16.39 -4.40 20.02
N ASP A 14 16.66 -4.11 21.30
CA ASP A 14 18.01 -4.10 21.82
C ASP A 14 18.62 -5.52 21.75
N ASP A 15 17.83 -6.54 22.08
CA ASP A 15 18.21 -7.95 21.97
C ASP A 15 18.44 -8.38 20.52
N LEU A 16 17.59 -7.92 19.59
CA LEU A 16 17.74 -8.28 18.17
C LEU A 16 18.95 -7.62 17.53
N VAL A 17 19.28 -6.39 17.93
CA VAL A 17 20.50 -5.70 17.50
C VAL A 17 21.74 -6.41 18.09
N SER A 18 21.72 -6.73 19.38
CA SER A 18 22.87 -7.36 20.06
C SER A 18 23.14 -8.78 19.56
N SER A 19 22.08 -9.56 19.30
CA SER A 19 22.17 -10.90 18.73
C SER A 19 22.35 -10.93 17.20
N GLN A 20 22.31 -9.77 16.54
CA GLN A 20 22.36 -9.63 15.08
C GLN A 20 21.33 -10.53 14.36
N ASN A 21 20.13 -10.68 14.92
CA ASN A 21 19.09 -11.54 14.34
C ASN A 21 18.22 -10.76 13.34
N PRO A 22 18.36 -10.99 12.02
CA PRO A 22 17.59 -10.25 11.02
C PRO A 22 16.18 -10.82 10.78
N ASP A 23 15.88 -12.03 11.27
CA ASP A 23 14.71 -12.81 10.84
C ASP A 23 13.46 -12.55 11.69
N SER A 24 13.53 -11.61 12.63
CA SER A 24 12.40 -11.28 13.50
C SER A 24 11.37 -10.37 12.83
N SER A 25 10.09 -10.74 12.97
CA SER A 25 8.97 -9.86 12.58
C SER A 25 8.92 -8.54 13.36
N ALA A 26 9.64 -8.41 14.47
CA ALA A 26 9.74 -7.16 15.22
C ALA A 26 10.30 -6.01 14.35
N TRP A 27 11.22 -6.31 13.42
CA TRP A 27 11.78 -5.31 12.52
C TRP A 27 10.71 -4.66 11.63
N ILE A 28 9.86 -5.46 11.00
CA ILE A 28 8.79 -4.95 10.13
C ILE A 28 7.71 -4.23 10.92
N ILE A 29 7.29 -4.78 12.06
CA ILE A 29 6.20 -4.20 12.88
C ILE A 29 6.62 -2.84 13.42
N ARG A 30 7.86 -2.70 13.92
CA ARG A 30 8.37 -1.43 14.42
C ARG A 30 8.44 -0.37 13.32
N ASN A 31 9.00 -0.71 12.16
CA ASN A 31 9.15 0.22 11.05
C ASN A 31 7.78 0.64 10.50
N ALA A 32 6.87 -0.31 10.34
CA ALA A 32 5.49 -0.08 9.92
C ALA A 32 4.77 0.86 10.91
N HIS A 33 4.87 0.60 12.22
CA HIS A 33 4.28 1.44 13.26
C HIS A 33 4.86 2.86 13.25
N ARG A 34 6.18 3.01 13.14
CA ARG A 34 6.82 4.34 13.07
C ARG A 34 6.27 5.17 11.91
N GLU A 35 6.24 4.61 10.70
CA GLU A 35 5.71 5.30 9.51
C GLU A 35 4.20 5.57 9.64
N PHE A 36 3.42 4.61 10.15
CA PHE A 36 1.99 4.79 10.38
C PHE A 36 1.72 5.93 11.39
N THR A 37 2.37 5.91 12.55
CA THR A 37 2.22 6.94 13.59
C THR A 37 2.67 8.31 13.08
N GLU A 38 3.80 8.40 12.37
CA GLU A 38 4.24 9.66 11.76
C GLU A 38 3.17 10.22 10.82
N GLY A 39 2.61 9.40 9.94
CA GLY A 39 1.53 9.82 9.06
C GLY A 39 0.26 10.25 9.80
N VAL A 40 -0.09 9.57 10.90
CA VAL A 40 -1.23 9.95 11.76
C VAL A 40 -0.97 11.28 12.49
N GLU A 41 0.25 11.53 12.96
CA GLU A 41 0.61 12.83 13.56
C GLU A 41 0.52 13.96 12.53
N ILE A 42 0.96 13.73 11.29
CA ILE A 42 0.80 14.70 10.20
C ILE A 42 -0.70 14.97 9.93
N MET A 43 -1.53 13.93 9.92
CA MET A 43 -2.98 14.02 9.72
C MET A 43 -3.69 14.84 10.82
N LYS A 44 -3.25 14.72 12.07
CA LYS A 44 -3.78 15.50 13.20
C LYS A 44 -3.52 17.00 13.07
N LEU A 45 -2.43 17.39 12.39
CA LEU A 45 -2.05 18.79 12.20
C LEU A 45 -2.88 19.51 11.15
N THR A 46 -3.67 18.80 10.35
CA THR A 46 -4.54 19.42 9.35
C THR A 46 -5.68 20.18 10.02
N LYS A 47 -5.92 21.41 9.59
CA LYS A 47 -6.90 22.31 10.19
C LYS A 47 -7.93 22.73 9.15
N SER A 48 -9.15 22.97 9.62
CA SER A 48 -10.17 23.66 8.84
C SER A 48 -9.82 25.14 8.78
N ARG A 49 -9.88 25.72 7.59
CA ARG A 49 -9.71 27.14 7.33
C ARG A 49 -11.05 27.69 6.88
N ASP A 50 -11.53 28.71 7.57
CA ASP A 50 -12.71 29.44 7.13
C ASP A 50 -12.32 30.31 5.92
N GLU A 51 -12.90 30.00 4.76
CA GLU A 51 -12.76 30.76 3.51
C GLU A 51 -14.09 31.44 3.14
N GLY A 52 -14.86 31.86 4.15
CA GLY A 52 -16.16 32.53 3.99
C GLY A 52 -17.26 31.53 3.67
N ASP A 53 -17.72 31.49 2.41
CA ASP A 53 -18.79 30.58 1.98
C ASP A 53 -18.34 29.12 1.87
N ARG A 54 -17.06 28.82 2.10
CA ARG A 54 -16.49 27.47 2.00
C ARG A 54 -15.53 27.18 3.15
N ILE A 55 -15.53 25.92 3.57
CA ILE A 55 -14.52 25.38 4.47
C ILE A 55 -13.36 24.89 3.61
N GLY A 56 -12.23 25.59 3.69
CA GLY A 56 -10.94 25.14 3.17
C GLY A 56 -10.22 24.27 4.20
N TYR A 57 -9.11 23.67 3.79
CA TYR A 57 -8.23 22.90 4.68
C TYR A 57 -6.78 23.28 4.45
N GLU A 58 -6.00 23.30 5.53
CA GLU A 58 -4.56 23.54 5.52
C GLU A 58 -3.83 22.43 6.27
N GLY A 59 -2.66 22.02 5.78
CA GLY A 59 -1.91 20.93 6.39
C GLY A 59 -0.69 20.52 5.56
N GLN A 60 -0.11 19.37 5.89
CA GLN A 60 1.00 18.78 5.14
C GLN A 60 0.49 17.68 4.20
N PRO A 61 0.78 17.76 2.88
CA PRO A 61 0.20 16.87 1.88
C PRO A 61 1.00 15.57 1.69
N THR A 62 1.36 14.94 2.80
CA THR A 62 2.17 13.71 2.84
C THR A 62 1.62 12.67 3.79
N ALA A 63 0.62 12.99 4.62
CA ALA A 63 0.07 12.10 5.62
C ALA A 63 -0.41 10.79 5.02
N LEU A 64 -1.22 10.85 3.95
CA LEU A 64 -1.80 9.65 3.32
C LEU A 64 -0.73 8.70 2.83
N SER A 65 0.28 9.23 2.14
CA SER A 65 1.35 8.39 1.63
C SER A 65 2.22 7.80 2.75
N THR A 66 2.37 8.52 3.86
CA THR A 66 3.17 8.08 5.02
C THR A 66 2.43 6.99 5.80
N ILE A 67 1.13 7.16 6.02
CA ILE A 67 0.23 6.14 6.58
C ILE A 67 0.24 4.89 5.68
N SER A 68 0.07 5.07 4.37
CA SER A 68 0.05 3.97 3.39
C SER A 68 1.35 3.18 3.42
N ASN A 69 2.51 3.85 3.51
CA ASN A 69 3.81 3.19 3.56
C ASN A 69 3.95 2.30 4.80
N GLY A 70 3.50 2.77 5.96
CA GLY A 70 3.47 1.97 7.19
C GLY A 70 2.63 0.70 7.03
N ILE A 71 1.43 0.83 6.46
CA ILE A 71 0.52 -0.31 6.22
C ILE A 71 1.11 -1.27 5.17
N LEU A 72 1.69 -0.75 4.08
CA LEU A 72 2.33 -1.56 3.03
C LEU A 72 3.43 -2.46 3.57
N ARG A 73 4.15 -2.02 4.61
CA ARG A 73 5.13 -2.85 5.32
C ARG A 73 4.46 -3.94 6.13
N ASP A 74 3.55 -3.55 7.02
CA ASP A 74 2.83 -4.48 7.88
C ASP A 74 1.45 -3.92 8.30
N PRO A 75 0.34 -4.61 7.98
CA PRO A 75 -0.99 -4.14 8.34
C PRO A 75 -1.25 -4.13 9.84
N ARG A 76 -0.45 -4.84 10.67
CA ARG A 76 -0.57 -4.83 12.14
C ARG A 76 -0.18 -3.50 12.77
N ALA A 77 0.43 -2.59 12.02
CA ALA A 77 0.68 -1.22 12.45
C ALA A 77 -0.59 -0.36 12.50
N PHE A 78 -1.65 -0.77 11.80
CA PHE A 78 -2.89 -0.02 11.76
C PHE A 78 -3.66 -0.12 13.08
N TYR A 79 -4.02 1.03 13.65
CA TYR A 79 -4.91 1.11 14.80
C TYR A 79 -5.68 2.44 14.83
N MET A 80 -6.82 2.44 15.54
CA MET A 80 -7.61 3.62 15.83
C MET A 80 -7.90 3.67 17.34
N THR A 81 -7.56 4.78 17.98
CA THR A 81 -7.93 5.01 19.39
C THR A 81 -9.38 5.49 19.51
N ASP A 82 -9.82 6.32 18.57
CA ASP A 82 -11.20 6.79 18.42
C ASP A 82 -11.55 6.69 16.92
N PRO A 83 -12.34 5.69 16.50
CA PRO A 83 -12.70 5.51 15.11
C PRO A 83 -13.40 6.72 14.50
N LYS A 84 -14.31 7.36 15.24
CA LYS A 84 -15.08 8.50 14.72
C LYS A 84 -14.16 9.68 14.42
N ALA A 85 -13.35 10.07 15.41
CA ALA A 85 -12.38 11.16 15.22
C ALA A 85 -11.34 10.82 14.13
N TRP A 86 -10.93 9.55 14.04
CA TRP A 86 -9.98 9.11 13.01
C TRP A 86 -10.55 9.29 11.61
N PHE A 87 -11.79 8.84 11.36
CA PHE A 87 -12.44 9.00 10.06
C PHE A 87 -12.66 10.48 9.70
N GLU A 88 -13.06 11.33 10.65
CA GLU A 88 -13.20 12.78 10.42
C GLU A 88 -11.86 13.42 10.01
N MET A 89 -10.77 13.08 10.72
CA MET A 89 -9.43 13.57 10.37
C MET A 89 -8.94 13.04 9.03
N TYR A 90 -9.22 11.77 8.72
CA TYR A 90 -8.85 11.12 7.47
C TYR A 90 -9.58 11.74 6.28
N ASP A 91 -10.89 11.92 6.35
CA ASP A 91 -11.68 12.52 5.27
C ASP A 91 -11.25 13.97 4.99
N ARG A 92 -10.97 14.72 6.05
CA ARG A 92 -10.38 16.05 5.95
C ARG A 92 -9.03 16.02 5.24
N GLN A 93 -8.14 15.12 5.64
CA GLN A 93 -6.82 14.98 5.04
C GLN A 93 -6.91 14.58 3.55
N VAL A 94 -7.75 13.61 3.20
CA VAL A 94 -7.98 13.20 1.81
C VAL A 94 -8.48 14.37 0.98
N THR A 95 -9.42 15.14 1.50
CA THR A 95 -9.96 16.32 0.81
C THR A 95 -8.87 17.38 0.59
N PHE A 96 -8.09 17.67 1.62
CA PHE A 96 -6.95 18.60 1.56
C PHE A 96 -5.88 18.15 0.56
N GLU A 97 -5.36 16.93 0.69
CA GLU A 97 -4.30 16.45 -0.19
C GLU A 97 -4.78 16.38 -1.64
N ASN A 98 -6.03 16.00 -1.87
CA ASN A 98 -6.58 15.95 -3.21
C ASN A 98 -6.78 17.34 -3.82
N SER A 99 -7.17 18.35 -3.02
CA SER A 99 -7.31 19.72 -3.54
C SER A 99 -5.95 20.30 -3.95
N VAL A 100 -4.88 20.00 -3.20
CA VAL A 100 -3.52 20.45 -3.49
C VAL A 100 -2.90 19.68 -4.66
N ARG A 101 -3.03 18.35 -4.68
CA ARG A 101 -2.37 17.50 -5.69
C ARG A 101 -3.20 17.27 -6.95
N ARG A 102 -4.51 17.52 -6.89
CA ARG A 102 -5.49 17.30 -7.96
C ARG A 102 -5.42 15.86 -8.47
N GLY A 103 -5.50 14.90 -7.56
CA GLY A 103 -5.50 13.47 -7.89
C GLY A 103 -6.84 13.01 -8.50
N TRP A 104 -6.89 11.74 -8.89
CA TRP A 104 -8.04 11.10 -9.53
C TRP A 104 -8.77 10.16 -8.56
N LEU A 105 -9.16 10.66 -7.39
CA LEU A 105 -9.89 9.86 -6.39
C LEU A 105 -11.23 9.32 -6.93
N HIS A 106 -11.84 10.06 -7.86
CA HIS A 106 -13.06 9.66 -8.55
C HIS A 106 -12.75 9.35 -10.02
N GLY A 107 -12.84 8.07 -10.37
CA GLY A 107 -12.57 7.56 -11.71
C GLY A 107 -11.93 6.17 -11.68
N GLY A 108 -11.78 5.59 -12.86
CA GLY A 108 -11.04 4.34 -13.06
C GLY A 108 -9.69 4.58 -13.72
N ALA A 109 -8.89 3.52 -13.81
CA ALA A 109 -7.55 3.57 -14.37
C ALA A 109 -7.50 4.14 -15.80
N ARG A 110 -8.49 3.84 -16.65
CA ARG A 110 -8.58 4.41 -18.01
C ARG A 110 -8.54 5.95 -18.04
N LYS A 111 -9.26 6.60 -17.12
CA LYS A 111 -9.28 8.07 -17.02
C LYS A 111 -7.89 8.58 -16.60
N VAL A 112 -7.31 7.95 -15.57
CA VAL A 112 -5.97 8.31 -15.07
C VAL A 112 -4.92 8.17 -16.16
N LYS A 113 -4.89 7.06 -16.91
CA LYS A 113 -3.93 6.85 -18.01
C LYS A 113 -3.97 7.96 -19.05
N LYS A 114 -5.18 8.37 -19.46
CA LYS A 114 -5.37 9.45 -20.43
C LYS A 114 -4.91 10.80 -19.88
N GLU A 115 -5.48 11.20 -18.75
CA GLU A 115 -5.26 12.53 -18.17
C GLU A 115 -3.83 12.69 -17.61
N ALA A 116 -3.18 11.61 -17.18
CA ALA A 116 -1.79 11.61 -16.75
C ALA A 116 -0.84 12.00 -17.89
N LEU A 117 -1.07 11.50 -19.11
CA LEU A 117 -0.26 11.85 -20.27
C LEU A 117 -0.48 13.31 -20.69
N GLU A 118 -1.73 13.77 -20.68
CA GLU A 118 -2.09 15.17 -20.96
C GLU A 118 -1.45 16.12 -19.93
N ARG A 119 -1.48 15.74 -18.65
CA ARG A 119 -0.88 16.49 -17.56
C ARG A 119 0.64 16.49 -17.63
N LEU A 120 1.26 15.38 -18.01
CA LEU A 120 2.70 15.30 -18.24
C LEU A 120 3.15 16.31 -19.30
N ASN A 121 2.43 16.35 -20.42
CA ASN A 121 2.76 17.22 -21.56
C ASN A 121 2.56 18.70 -21.25
N SER A 122 1.56 19.04 -20.43
CA SER A 122 1.20 20.43 -20.12
C SER A 122 1.93 21.02 -18.90
N SER A 123 2.18 20.20 -17.86
CA SER A 123 2.62 20.68 -16.55
C SER A 123 3.86 19.97 -16.01
N GLY A 124 4.34 18.93 -16.70
CA GLY A 124 5.57 18.23 -16.35
C GLY A 124 5.47 17.31 -15.12
N TRP A 125 6.63 16.78 -14.73
CA TRP A 125 6.74 15.75 -13.69
C TRP A 125 6.42 16.24 -12.29
N ASP A 126 6.76 17.49 -11.96
CA ASP A 126 6.53 18.02 -10.62
C ASP A 126 5.05 18.18 -10.29
N ASP A 127 4.19 18.30 -11.31
CA ASP A 127 2.74 18.30 -11.15
C ASP A 127 2.14 16.89 -11.27
N LEU A 128 2.64 16.07 -12.19
CA LEU A 128 2.13 14.71 -12.40
C LEU A 128 2.46 13.75 -11.25
N ARG A 129 3.72 13.69 -10.82
CA ARG A 129 4.21 12.70 -9.84
C ARG A 129 3.42 12.78 -8.52
N PRO A 130 3.19 13.97 -7.93
CA PRO A 130 2.38 14.09 -6.71
C PRO A 130 0.91 13.70 -6.92
N ALA A 131 0.32 14.00 -8.09
CA ALA A 131 -1.05 13.64 -8.40
C ALA A 131 -1.26 12.12 -8.49
N LEU A 132 -0.33 11.41 -9.15
CA LEU A 132 -0.33 9.95 -9.23
C LEU A 132 -0.12 9.31 -7.85
N ARG A 133 0.84 9.83 -7.07
CA ARG A 133 1.08 9.36 -5.70
C ARG A 133 -0.19 9.51 -4.84
N MET A 134 -0.82 10.67 -4.85
CA MET A 134 -2.06 10.92 -4.12
C MET A 134 -3.18 9.97 -4.56
N THR A 135 -3.33 9.75 -5.87
CA THR A 135 -4.36 8.86 -6.42
C THR A 135 -4.16 7.42 -5.96
N ILE A 136 -2.94 6.89 -6.09
CA ILE A 136 -2.62 5.52 -5.73
C ILE A 136 -2.73 5.32 -4.21
N SER A 137 -2.19 6.23 -3.40
CA SER A 137 -2.31 6.16 -1.94
C SER A 137 -3.77 6.28 -1.49
N GLY A 138 -4.57 7.15 -2.11
CA GLY A 138 -5.99 7.28 -1.81
C GLY A 138 -6.80 6.03 -2.14
N TRP A 139 -6.57 5.41 -3.31
CA TRP A 139 -7.20 4.13 -3.65
C TRP A 139 -6.73 3.00 -2.74
N PHE A 140 -5.43 2.90 -2.46
CA PHE A 140 -4.87 1.91 -1.55
C PHE A 140 -5.49 2.01 -0.15
N MET A 141 -5.49 3.20 0.45
CA MET A 141 -6.07 3.41 1.78
C MET A 141 -7.56 3.09 1.80
N LYS A 142 -8.32 3.55 0.80
CA LYS A 142 -9.75 3.23 0.71
C LYS A 142 -9.97 1.72 0.55
N ALA A 143 -9.16 1.04 -0.26
CA ALA A 143 -9.24 -0.41 -0.43
C ALA A 143 -8.97 -1.14 0.89
N PHE A 144 -7.93 -0.72 1.61
CA PHE A 144 -7.60 -1.26 2.92
C PHE A 144 -8.75 -1.09 3.91
N MET A 145 -9.34 0.11 4.01
CA MET A 145 -10.48 0.38 4.88
C MET A 145 -11.72 -0.44 4.52
N CYS A 146 -12.02 -0.57 3.22
CA CYS A 146 -13.11 -1.43 2.74
C CYS A 146 -12.85 -2.91 3.11
N ALA A 147 -11.63 -3.41 2.93
CA ALA A 147 -11.29 -4.78 3.30
C ALA A 147 -11.44 -5.02 4.80
N SER A 148 -10.96 -4.08 5.64
CA SER A 148 -11.09 -4.15 7.10
C SER A 148 -12.54 -4.08 7.61
N THR A 149 -13.46 -3.58 6.79
CA THR A 149 -14.90 -3.49 7.10
C THR A 149 -15.75 -4.48 6.29
N HIS A 150 -15.13 -5.54 5.76
CA HIS A 150 -15.77 -6.62 4.99
C HIS A 150 -16.44 -6.21 3.68
N GLN A 151 -16.09 -5.04 3.14
CA GLN A 151 -16.52 -4.57 1.81
C GLN A 151 -15.55 -5.07 0.73
N HIS A 152 -15.42 -6.40 0.62
CA HIS A 152 -14.37 -7.04 -0.18
C HIS A 152 -14.47 -6.75 -1.68
N VAL A 153 -15.67 -6.66 -2.26
CA VAL A 153 -15.88 -6.28 -3.68
C VAL A 153 -15.20 -4.95 -3.99
N THR A 154 -15.48 -3.92 -3.19
CA THR A 154 -14.94 -2.58 -3.38
C THR A 154 -13.43 -2.54 -3.13
N ALA A 155 -12.94 -3.32 -2.15
CA ALA A 155 -11.52 -3.40 -1.88
C ALA A 155 -10.75 -4.00 -3.07
N VAL A 156 -11.21 -5.13 -3.62
CA VAL A 156 -10.65 -5.79 -4.80
C VAL A 156 -10.61 -4.83 -5.98
N GLU A 157 -11.72 -4.15 -6.29
CA GLU A 157 -11.77 -3.20 -7.41
C GLU A 157 -10.78 -2.04 -7.25
N LEU A 158 -10.64 -1.48 -6.04
CA LEU A 158 -9.73 -0.37 -5.78
C LEU A 158 -8.26 -0.80 -5.86
N TYR A 159 -7.92 -1.99 -5.33
CA TYR A 159 -6.59 -2.56 -5.47
C TYR A 159 -6.25 -2.85 -6.95
N HIS A 160 -7.19 -3.44 -7.70
CA HIS A 160 -7.03 -3.68 -9.14
C HIS A 160 -6.65 -2.38 -9.88
N ARG A 161 -7.42 -1.30 -9.66
CA ARG A 161 -7.14 0.01 -10.27
C ARG A 161 -5.75 0.54 -9.90
N ALA A 162 -5.34 0.38 -8.64
CA ALA A 162 -4.01 0.81 -8.18
C ALA A 162 -2.90 0.01 -8.88
N VAL A 163 -2.99 -1.32 -8.90
CA VAL A 163 -2.02 -2.20 -9.58
C VAL A 163 -1.97 -1.89 -11.08
N GLU A 164 -3.12 -1.70 -11.74
CA GLU A 164 -3.18 -1.40 -13.17
C GLU A 164 -2.41 -0.12 -13.53
N ILE A 165 -2.53 0.94 -12.71
CA ILE A 165 -1.79 2.20 -12.93
C ILE A 165 -0.31 2.05 -12.61
N LEU A 166 0.03 1.31 -11.57
CA LEU A 166 1.40 1.05 -11.17
C LEU A 166 2.18 0.30 -12.26
N GLU A 167 1.58 -0.76 -12.82
CA GLU A 167 2.20 -1.54 -13.90
C GLU A 167 2.29 -0.74 -15.19
N TRP A 168 1.21 -0.07 -15.59
CA TRP A 168 1.20 0.78 -16.76
C TRP A 168 2.26 1.88 -16.67
N GLY A 169 2.32 2.60 -15.53
CA GLY A 169 3.29 3.67 -15.33
C GLY A 169 4.73 3.16 -15.33
N ARG A 170 4.98 1.99 -14.74
CA ARG A 170 6.30 1.35 -14.79
C ARG A 170 6.73 1.02 -16.22
N GLN A 171 5.83 0.51 -17.06
CA GLN A 171 6.13 0.19 -18.46
C GLN A 171 6.32 1.46 -19.29
N MET A 172 5.37 2.39 -19.20
CA MET A 172 5.33 3.65 -19.95
C MET A 172 6.54 4.54 -19.66
N TRP A 173 6.96 4.60 -18.39
CA TRP A 173 8.07 5.43 -17.94
C TRP A 173 9.26 4.60 -17.46
N SER A 174 9.53 3.50 -18.16
CA SER A 174 10.67 2.61 -17.89
C SER A 174 12.02 3.30 -18.08
N ASN A 175 12.12 4.23 -19.04
CA ASN A 175 13.34 4.99 -19.34
C ASN A 175 13.46 6.30 -18.54
N VAL A 176 12.51 6.60 -17.64
CA VAL A 176 12.54 7.83 -16.84
C VAL A 176 13.23 7.56 -15.51
N PRO A 177 14.23 8.38 -15.12
CA PRO A 177 14.91 8.20 -13.84
C PRO A 177 13.96 8.20 -12.65
N GLN A 178 14.25 7.36 -11.65
CA GLN A 178 13.43 7.20 -10.44
C GLN A 178 13.16 8.53 -9.72
N HIS A 179 14.18 9.39 -9.57
CA HIS A 179 14.02 10.69 -8.91
C HIS A 179 13.01 11.61 -9.63
N THR A 180 12.83 11.42 -10.94
CA THR A 180 11.88 12.16 -11.77
C THR A 180 10.48 11.57 -11.68
N ARG A 181 10.32 10.27 -11.98
CA ARG A 181 9.00 9.61 -11.99
C ARG A 181 8.44 9.30 -10.60
N GLY A 182 9.29 9.30 -9.59
CA GLY A 182 8.96 8.99 -8.20
C GLY A 182 9.03 7.49 -7.87
N PRO A 183 9.18 7.16 -6.58
CA PRO A 183 9.39 5.79 -6.12
C PRO A 183 8.13 4.92 -6.15
N ILE A 184 6.95 5.49 -6.44
CA ILE A 184 5.70 4.72 -6.50
C ILE A 184 5.74 3.63 -7.59
N PHE A 185 6.57 3.80 -8.63
CA PHE A 185 6.76 2.81 -9.70
C PHE A 185 7.89 1.82 -9.43
N ASP A 186 8.47 1.85 -8.23
CA ASP A 186 9.50 0.89 -7.85
C ASP A 186 8.89 -0.47 -7.55
N LEU A 187 9.69 -1.51 -7.84
CA LEU A 187 9.29 -2.90 -7.63
C LEU A 187 8.81 -3.20 -6.23
N THR A 188 9.43 -2.59 -5.22
CA THR A 188 9.07 -2.78 -3.81
C THR A 188 7.65 -2.29 -3.54
N TYR A 189 7.28 -1.11 -4.06
CA TYR A 189 5.95 -0.55 -3.90
C TYR A 189 4.89 -1.38 -4.66
N ILE A 190 5.18 -1.74 -5.92
CA ILE A 190 4.27 -2.55 -6.73
C ILE A 190 4.03 -3.93 -6.10
N ARG A 191 5.10 -4.60 -5.65
CA ARG A 191 4.99 -5.87 -4.92
C ARG A 191 4.12 -5.75 -3.69
N ALA A 192 4.33 -4.71 -2.88
CA ALA A 192 3.54 -4.51 -1.67
C ALA A 192 2.05 -4.30 -2.00
N VAL A 193 1.71 -3.47 -2.99
CA VAL A 193 0.30 -3.29 -3.39
C VAL A 193 -0.30 -4.59 -3.94
N LYS A 194 0.43 -5.34 -4.78
CA LYS A 194 -0.02 -6.64 -5.29
C LYS A 194 -0.27 -7.66 -4.18
N ARG A 195 0.57 -7.69 -3.13
CA ARG A 195 0.38 -8.54 -1.95
C ARG A 195 -0.98 -8.26 -1.30
N PHE A 196 -1.32 -7.00 -1.05
CA PHE A 196 -2.62 -6.63 -0.50
C PHE A 196 -3.78 -6.95 -1.45
N TYR A 197 -3.60 -6.76 -2.75
CA TYR A 197 -4.61 -7.11 -3.75
C TYR A 197 -4.94 -8.62 -3.71
N MET A 198 -3.90 -9.44 -3.78
CA MET A 198 -3.97 -10.90 -3.70
C MET A 198 -4.66 -11.37 -2.41
N THR A 199 -4.28 -10.83 -1.25
CA THR A 199 -4.94 -11.13 0.03
C THR A 199 -6.42 -10.72 0.03
N SER A 200 -6.76 -9.58 -0.58
CA SER A 200 -8.15 -9.11 -0.65
C SER A 200 -9.03 -10.01 -1.52
N ILE A 201 -8.52 -10.54 -2.64
CA ILE A 201 -9.25 -11.52 -3.47
C ILE A 201 -9.53 -12.79 -2.66
N MET A 202 -8.54 -13.29 -1.92
CA MET A 202 -8.71 -14.49 -1.12
C MET A 202 -9.70 -14.31 0.04
N GLN A 203 -9.67 -13.16 0.71
CA GLN A 203 -10.66 -12.83 1.73
C GLN A 203 -12.07 -12.75 1.11
N ALA A 204 -12.22 -12.10 -0.04
CA ALA A 204 -13.49 -12.03 -0.76
C ALA A 204 -14.03 -13.42 -1.10
N HIS A 205 -13.18 -14.30 -1.64
CA HIS A 205 -13.53 -15.68 -1.95
C HIS A 205 -13.95 -16.48 -0.71
N ALA A 206 -13.20 -16.36 0.38
CA ALA A 206 -13.50 -17.04 1.64
C ALA A 206 -14.84 -16.58 2.26
N THR A 207 -15.18 -15.29 2.14
CA THR A 207 -16.40 -14.71 2.72
C THR A 207 -17.65 -14.95 1.87
N HIS A 208 -17.56 -14.82 0.54
CA HIS A 208 -18.72 -14.92 -0.36
C HIS A 208 -18.92 -16.34 -0.94
N GLY A 209 -18.00 -17.26 -0.66
CA GLY A 209 -18.07 -18.67 -1.04
C GLY A 209 -17.91 -18.92 -2.54
N LYS A 210 -17.83 -20.21 -2.91
CA LYS A 210 -17.76 -20.68 -4.31
C LYS A 210 -18.97 -20.29 -5.18
N SER A 211 -20.04 -19.80 -4.56
CA SER A 211 -21.29 -19.39 -5.22
C SER A 211 -21.21 -18.02 -5.88
N ASN A 212 -20.23 -17.19 -5.56
CA ASN A 212 -20.02 -15.90 -6.22
C ASN A 212 -18.81 -15.97 -7.16
N SER A 213 -19.09 -16.20 -8.43
CA SER A 213 -18.11 -16.37 -9.52
C SER A 213 -17.22 -15.16 -9.80
N GLU A 214 -17.51 -14.00 -9.18
CA GLU A 214 -16.73 -12.78 -9.39
C GLU A 214 -15.35 -12.81 -8.72
N PHE A 215 -15.15 -13.65 -7.69
CA PHE A 215 -13.87 -13.74 -6.98
C PHE A 215 -13.11 -15.01 -7.39
N ASN A 216 -12.42 -14.86 -8.50
CA ASN A 216 -11.59 -15.87 -9.14
C ASN A 216 -10.29 -16.08 -8.34
N LEU A 217 -10.07 -17.32 -7.86
CA LEU A 217 -8.84 -17.66 -7.12
C LEU A 217 -7.63 -17.77 -8.05
N GLU A 218 -7.84 -18.08 -9.32
CA GLU A 218 -6.82 -18.08 -10.34
C GLU A 218 -6.17 -16.69 -10.50
N GLU A 219 -6.93 -15.59 -10.38
CA GLU A 219 -6.35 -14.24 -10.37
C GLU A 219 -5.41 -14.03 -9.17
N ALA A 220 -5.79 -14.49 -7.97
CA ALA A 220 -4.91 -14.42 -6.80
C ALA A 220 -3.65 -15.27 -6.99
N VAL A 221 -3.75 -16.42 -7.66
CA VAL A 221 -2.61 -17.29 -8.00
C VAL A 221 -1.71 -16.67 -9.06
N GLU A 222 -2.27 -16.02 -10.07
CA GLU A 222 -1.50 -15.25 -11.07
C GLU A 222 -0.71 -14.12 -10.41
N LEU A 223 -1.34 -13.38 -9.49
CA LEU A 223 -0.65 -12.37 -8.68
C LEU A 223 0.46 -12.99 -7.82
N ALA A 224 0.20 -14.14 -7.19
CA ALA A 224 1.20 -14.86 -6.40
C ALA A 224 2.41 -15.26 -7.25
N HIS A 225 2.19 -15.85 -8.43
CA HIS A 225 3.26 -16.18 -9.36
C HIS A 225 4.01 -14.94 -9.84
N ALA A 226 3.31 -13.84 -10.13
CA ALA A 226 3.93 -12.59 -10.53
C ALA A 226 4.82 -12.02 -9.41
N ILE A 227 4.39 -12.07 -8.14
CA ILE A 227 5.20 -11.64 -6.98
C ILE A 227 6.44 -12.53 -6.82
N ILE A 228 6.29 -13.86 -6.91
CA ILE A 228 7.40 -14.81 -6.78
C ILE A 228 8.43 -14.57 -7.89
N ALA A 229 7.97 -14.44 -9.14
CA ALA A 229 8.83 -14.17 -10.29
C ALA A 229 9.58 -12.84 -10.13
N ASP A 230 8.89 -11.78 -9.69
CA ASP A 230 9.50 -10.46 -9.47
C ASP A 230 10.59 -10.50 -8.39
N VAL A 231 10.31 -11.13 -7.24
CA VAL A 231 11.27 -11.27 -6.14
C VAL A 231 12.50 -12.09 -6.57
N ASN A 232 12.29 -13.17 -7.34
CA ASN A 232 13.39 -14.01 -7.82
C ASN A 232 14.25 -13.31 -8.88
N ALA A 233 13.62 -12.54 -9.78
CA ALA A 233 14.34 -11.80 -10.82
C ALA A 233 15.04 -10.54 -10.28
N ASN A 234 14.56 -9.99 -9.17
CA ASN A 234 15.07 -8.74 -8.59
C ASN A 234 15.39 -8.91 -7.10
N PRO A 235 16.34 -9.80 -6.73
CA PRO A 235 16.77 -9.92 -5.34
C PRO A 235 17.41 -8.60 -4.86
N PRO A 236 17.47 -8.36 -3.53
CA PRO A 236 18.29 -7.26 -3.01
C PRO A 236 19.73 -7.41 -3.52
N GLY A 237 20.34 -6.30 -3.96
CA GLY A 237 21.72 -6.32 -4.43
C GLY A 237 22.68 -6.83 -3.35
N PRO A 238 23.85 -7.40 -3.71
CA PRO A 238 24.74 -8.05 -2.76
C PRO A 238 25.34 -7.11 -1.70
N ASN A 239 25.31 -5.79 -1.91
CA ASN A 239 25.70 -4.75 -0.95
C ASN A 239 24.95 -3.45 -1.28
N PRO A 240 23.69 -3.31 -0.85
CA PRO A 240 22.91 -2.11 -1.16
C PRO A 240 23.53 -0.89 -0.47
N ILE A 241 23.54 0.25 -1.16
CA ILE A 241 23.97 1.54 -0.61
C ILE A 241 22.77 2.51 -0.69
N PRO A 242 22.21 2.95 0.46
CA PRO A 242 22.59 2.56 1.83
C PRO A 242 22.25 1.09 2.16
N PRO A 243 22.90 0.51 3.19
CA PRO A 243 22.55 -0.83 3.66
C PRO A 243 21.06 -0.96 3.95
N LEU A 244 20.44 -2.04 3.46
CA LEU A 244 19.04 -2.34 3.74
C LEU A 244 18.92 -2.81 5.19
N ASP A 245 18.04 -2.17 5.95
CA ASP A 245 17.67 -2.68 7.27
C ASP A 245 16.86 -3.99 7.12
N PRO A 246 16.93 -4.91 8.10
CA PRO A 246 16.18 -6.17 8.07
C PRO A 246 14.68 -5.97 7.83
N GLY A 247 14.09 -4.90 8.36
CA GLY A 247 12.68 -4.60 8.17
C GLY A 247 12.36 -4.32 6.70
N THR A 248 13.20 -3.58 5.99
CA THR A 248 13.00 -3.32 4.55
C THR A 248 13.13 -4.60 3.71
N LEU A 249 14.10 -5.47 4.02
CA LEU A 249 14.23 -6.76 3.35
C LEU A 249 12.96 -7.62 3.56
N LEU A 250 12.54 -7.74 4.81
CA LEU A 250 11.39 -8.53 5.20
C LEU A 250 10.10 -8.00 4.58
N SER A 251 9.87 -6.67 4.62
CA SER A 251 8.65 -6.03 4.11
C SER A 251 8.45 -6.21 2.61
N PHE A 252 9.53 -6.15 1.81
CA PHE A 252 9.38 -6.05 0.36
C PHE A 252 9.86 -7.29 -0.40
N TRP A 253 10.69 -8.16 0.17
CA TRP A 253 11.14 -9.40 -0.50
C TRP A 253 10.64 -10.65 0.22
N THR A 254 10.90 -10.79 1.53
CA THR A 254 10.65 -12.04 2.24
C THR A 254 9.16 -12.31 2.45
N TYR A 255 8.42 -11.38 3.08
CA TYR A 255 7.00 -11.57 3.36
C TYR A 255 6.16 -11.66 2.09
N PRO A 256 6.33 -10.78 1.08
CA PRO A 256 5.58 -10.90 -0.17
C PRO A 256 5.78 -12.27 -0.85
N LYS A 257 7.01 -12.79 -0.90
CA LYS A 257 7.28 -14.11 -1.49
C LYS A 257 6.72 -15.25 -0.64
N ALA A 258 6.87 -15.19 0.68
CA ALA A 258 6.37 -16.22 1.58
C ALA A 258 4.84 -16.35 1.52
N GLU A 259 4.12 -15.22 1.53
CA GLU A 259 2.67 -15.20 1.41
C GLU A 259 2.19 -15.68 0.04
N ALA A 260 2.83 -15.22 -1.04
CA ALA A 260 2.54 -15.69 -2.39
C ALA A 260 2.73 -17.22 -2.51
N LEU A 261 3.82 -17.77 -1.96
CA LEU A 261 4.06 -19.22 -1.93
C LEU A 261 2.97 -19.96 -1.13
N ALA A 262 2.57 -19.42 0.02
CA ALA A 262 1.50 -20.00 0.83
C ALA A 262 0.19 -20.11 0.05
N TYR A 263 -0.14 -19.10 -0.77
CA TYR A 263 -1.35 -19.11 -1.60
C TYR A 263 -1.28 -20.07 -2.77
N VAL A 264 -0.14 -20.18 -3.46
CA VAL A 264 0.06 -21.21 -4.50
C VAL A 264 -0.12 -22.61 -3.93
N ILE A 265 0.45 -22.88 -2.75
CA ILE A 265 0.30 -24.17 -2.06
C ILE A 265 -1.16 -24.41 -1.66
N TYR A 266 -1.82 -23.42 -1.05
CA TYR A 266 -3.23 -23.52 -0.67
C TYR A 266 -4.12 -23.87 -1.87
N HIS A 267 -3.96 -23.15 -2.98
CA HIS A 267 -4.71 -23.40 -4.21
C HIS A 267 -4.45 -24.81 -4.73
N THR A 268 -3.18 -25.22 -4.81
CA THR A 268 -2.80 -26.56 -5.26
C THR A 268 -3.49 -27.62 -4.39
N ILE A 269 -3.35 -27.54 -3.07
CA ILE A 269 -3.97 -28.49 -2.14
C ILE A 269 -5.50 -28.52 -2.31
N ALA A 270 -6.14 -27.36 -2.41
CA ALA A 270 -7.59 -27.26 -2.58
C ALA A 270 -8.09 -27.97 -3.85
N HIS A 271 -7.36 -27.87 -4.97
CA HIS A 271 -7.71 -28.58 -6.20
C HIS A 271 -7.54 -30.10 -6.11
N TRP A 272 -6.51 -30.58 -5.39
CA TRP A 272 -6.25 -32.02 -5.25
C TRP A 272 -7.26 -32.76 -4.37
N PHE A 273 -7.93 -32.08 -3.44
CA PHE A 273 -8.96 -32.69 -2.59
C PHE A 273 -10.38 -32.63 -3.17
N ILE A 274 -10.57 -31.99 -4.33
CA ILE A 274 -11.87 -31.83 -5.00
C ILE A 274 -11.97 -32.66 -6.29
N ALA A 275 -10.84 -33.11 -6.84
CA ALA A 275 -10.76 -34.03 -7.98
C ALA A 275 -10.75 -35.50 -7.54
#